data_AF-A0A059BSG8-F1
#
_entry.id   AF-A0A059BSG8-F1
#
_cell.length_a   1.000
_cell.length_b   1.000
_cell.length_c   1.000
_cell.angle_alpha   90.00
_cell.angle_beta   90.00
_cell.angle_gamma   90.00
#
_symmetry.space_group_name_H-M   'P 1'
#
loop_
_entity.id
_entity.type
_entity.pdbx_description
1 polymer ?
#
loop_
_entity_poly.entity_id
_entity_poly.type
_entity_poly.pdbx_seq_one_letter_code
_entity_poly.pdbx_strand_id
1 'polypeptide(L)'
;MAEDPVNVNEYQELARQALPKMYYDFYAGGAEDQYTLKENVEAFRRITFRPRVLIDVSKISLSTTILGYNVSAPIMIAPTAMHKLAHPEGEVATARAAAACNVIMILSYMSMCTVEEVASSCDAIRFFQIYVYKRRDITAQIVQRAERSGYKAIVLTVDVPKLGRREADIKNRMIAPQLKNFEGLLSTQVVSDEGSNVKAFADSTFDASLTWKDVGWLRSITKLPILVKGVLTHEDAIKAVEAGAAGIVVSNHGARQLDYSPATISVLEEVVHAVKGKVPVFVDGGVRRGTDVFKALALGAQAVMVQSFN
;
A
#
# COMPACT_ATOMS: atom_id res chain seq x y z
N MET A 1 11.37 32.93 5.76
CA MET A 1 10.21 32.11 6.17
C MET A 1 10.20 30.93 5.24
N ALA A 2 10.14 29.69 5.74
CA ALA A 2 9.93 28.55 4.85
C ALA A 2 8.52 28.71 4.28
N GLU A 3 8.38 28.71 2.95
CA GLU A 3 7.07 28.75 2.30
C GLU A 3 6.35 27.41 2.52
N ASP A 4 5.05 27.46 2.77
CA ASP A 4 4.24 26.26 2.95
C ASP A 4 4.24 25.42 1.65
N PRO A 5 4.37 24.09 1.73
CA PRO A 5 4.36 23.23 0.54
C PRO A 5 3.00 23.28 -0.17
N VAL A 6 3.01 23.57 -1.46
CA VAL A 6 1.83 23.68 -2.34
C VAL A 6 1.61 22.42 -3.19
N ASN A 7 2.51 21.43 -3.12
CA ASN A 7 2.31 20.13 -3.75
C ASN A 7 3.02 18.97 -3.02
N VAL A 8 2.64 17.73 -3.36
CA VAL A 8 3.14 16.50 -2.72
C VAL A 8 4.67 16.34 -2.87
N ASN A 9 5.26 16.80 -3.97
CA ASN A 9 6.71 16.65 -4.18
C ASN A 9 7.52 17.56 -3.24
N GLU A 10 6.98 18.70 -2.81
CA GLU A 10 7.64 19.58 -1.85
C GLU A 10 7.69 18.95 -0.46
N TYR A 11 6.68 18.16 -0.08
CA TYR A 11 6.76 17.34 1.14
C TYR A 11 7.87 16.29 1.08
N GLN A 12 8.18 15.74 -0.10
CA GLN A 12 9.33 14.84 -0.27
C GLN A 12 10.65 15.57 0.00
N GLU A 13 10.79 16.79 -0.50
CA GLU A 13 11.99 17.60 -0.29
C GLU A 13 12.14 17.99 1.19
N LEU A 14 11.05 18.40 1.85
CA LEU A 14 11.05 18.67 3.29
C LEU A 14 11.42 17.43 4.10
N ALA A 15 10.89 16.26 3.73
CA ALA A 15 11.25 15.00 4.38
C ALA A 15 12.72 14.62 4.16
N ARG A 16 13.29 14.89 2.98
CA ARG A 16 14.71 14.68 2.69
C ARG A 16 15.62 15.52 3.59
N GLN A 17 15.19 16.72 3.94
CA GLN A 17 15.92 17.63 4.83
C GLN A 17 15.75 17.27 6.31
N ALA A 18 14.58 16.79 6.70
CA ALA A 18 14.23 16.52 8.09
C ALA A 18 14.63 15.12 8.59
N LEU A 19 14.58 14.10 7.73
CA LEU A 19 14.80 12.71 8.13
C LEU A 19 16.29 12.33 8.11
N PRO A 20 16.73 11.47 9.04
CA PRO A 20 18.01 10.77 8.90
C PRO A 20 18.08 10.06 7.54
N LYS A 21 19.26 10.13 6.89
CA LYS A 21 19.47 9.55 5.55
C LYS A 21 18.95 8.12 5.42
N MET A 22 19.22 7.27 6.40
CA MET A 22 18.76 5.88 6.43
C MET A 22 17.23 5.77 6.31
N TYR A 23 16.48 6.62 7.02
CA TYR A 23 15.02 6.57 7.04
C TYR A 23 14.43 7.19 5.78
N TYR A 24 14.99 8.30 5.30
CA TYR A 24 14.59 8.87 4.02
C TYR A 24 14.79 7.88 2.88
N ASP A 25 16.00 7.30 2.77
CA ASP A 25 16.32 6.31 1.74
C ASP A 25 15.45 5.05 1.86
N PHE A 26 15.10 4.63 3.07
CA PHE A 26 14.15 3.53 3.28
C PHE A 26 12.78 3.82 2.67
N TYR A 27 12.26 5.05 2.78
CA TYR A 27 10.96 5.42 2.22
C TYR A 27 11.00 5.78 0.73
N ALA A 28 12.10 6.37 0.26
CA ALA A 28 12.28 6.85 -1.11
C ALA A 28 12.86 5.78 -2.06
N GLY A 29 13.56 4.79 -1.53
CA GLY A 29 14.26 3.80 -2.34
C GLY A 29 13.34 2.86 -3.10
N GLY A 30 13.70 2.53 -4.33
CA GLY A 30 13.14 1.45 -5.14
C GLY A 30 14.04 0.20 -5.10
N ALA A 31 13.67 -0.81 -5.89
CA ALA A 31 14.52 -1.97 -6.15
C ALA A 31 15.63 -1.61 -7.15
N GLU A 32 16.85 -2.10 -6.88
CA GLU A 32 17.99 -2.12 -7.81
C GLU A 32 18.26 -0.75 -8.49
N ASP A 33 18.17 -0.68 -9.82
CA ASP A 33 18.43 0.54 -10.61
C ASP A 33 17.30 1.57 -10.51
N GLN A 34 16.18 1.19 -9.88
CA GLN A 34 14.99 2.00 -9.66
C GLN A 34 14.34 2.47 -10.96
N TYR A 35 14.42 1.65 -12.02
CA TYR A 35 13.80 1.93 -13.31
C TYR A 35 12.28 2.09 -13.16
N THR A 36 11.62 1.10 -12.55
CA THR A 36 10.16 1.09 -12.35
C THR A 36 9.72 2.24 -11.44
N LEU A 37 10.58 2.68 -10.51
CA LEU A 37 10.26 3.80 -9.62
C LEU A 37 10.11 5.10 -10.40
N LYS A 38 11.07 5.38 -11.29
CA LYS A 38 10.97 6.52 -12.21
C LYS A 38 9.77 6.36 -13.15
N GLU A 39 9.61 5.16 -13.69
CA GLU A 39 8.59 4.86 -14.68
C GLU A 39 7.16 4.99 -14.13
N ASN A 40 6.93 4.67 -12.85
CA ASN A 40 5.65 4.89 -12.16
C ASN A 40 5.17 6.35 -12.26
N VAL A 41 6.10 7.32 -12.23
CA VAL A 41 5.79 8.75 -12.34
C VAL A 41 5.71 9.18 -13.80
N GLU A 42 6.67 8.77 -14.63
CA GLU A 42 6.73 9.17 -16.04
C GLU A 42 5.54 8.62 -16.86
N ALA A 43 5.01 7.45 -16.49
CA ALA A 43 3.86 6.85 -17.17
C ALA A 43 2.61 7.70 -17.12
N PHE A 44 2.31 8.36 -16.00
CA PHE A 44 1.19 9.29 -15.93
C PHE A 44 1.35 10.45 -16.92
N ARG A 45 2.57 10.91 -17.21
CA ARG A 45 2.80 12.04 -18.14
C ARG A 45 2.50 11.70 -19.59
N ARG A 46 2.51 10.42 -19.96
CA ARG A 46 2.18 9.94 -21.30
C ARG A 46 0.68 9.90 -21.59
N ILE A 47 -0.15 10.06 -20.55
CA ILE A 47 -1.61 10.13 -20.67
C ILE A 47 -2.05 11.60 -20.68
N THR A 48 -2.70 12.03 -21.77
CA THR A 48 -3.18 13.40 -21.96
C THR A 48 -4.70 13.50 -21.84
N PHE A 49 -5.20 14.64 -21.36
CA PHE A 49 -6.64 14.88 -21.23
C PHE A 49 -7.28 15.35 -22.53
N ARG A 50 -8.54 14.96 -22.71
CA ARG A 50 -9.45 15.54 -23.70
C ARG A 50 -10.60 16.22 -22.97
N PRO A 51 -10.38 17.44 -22.41
CA PRO A 51 -11.37 18.09 -21.58
C PRO A 51 -12.65 18.36 -22.39
N ARG A 52 -13.79 18.14 -21.75
CA ARG A 52 -15.09 18.49 -22.30
C ARG A 52 -15.44 19.89 -21.80
N VAL A 53 -15.61 20.82 -22.73
CA VAL A 53 -15.90 22.23 -22.43
C VAL A 53 -17.40 22.50 -22.36
N LEU A 54 -17.79 23.63 -21.77
CA LEU A 54 -19.19 24.05 -21.60
C LEU A 54 -20.06 23.05 -20.80
N ILE A 55 -19.47 22.40 -19.80
CA ILE A 55 -20.17 21.59 -18.81
C ILE A 55 -20.22 22.40 -17.51
N ASP A 56 -21.41 22.48 -16.89
CA ASP A 56 -21.55 23.12 -15.59
C ASP A 56 -20.82 22.30 -14.52
N VAL A 57 -19.71 22.84 -14.04
CA VAL A 57 -18.88 22.28 -12.97
C VAL A 57 -18.90 23.18 -11.72
N SER A 58 -19.94 24.01 -11.56
CA SER A 58 -20.12 24.86 -10.37
C SER A 58 -20.32 24.05 -9.08
N LYS A 59 -20.74 22.78 -9.21
CA LYS A 59 -20.87 21.82 -8.11
C LYS A 59 -20.18 20.51 -8.50
N ILE A 60 -19.02 20.25 -7.90
CA ILE A 60 -18.27 18.99 -8.08
C ILE A 60 -18.40 18.18 -6.79
N SER A 61 -18.79 16.91 -6.91
CA SER A 61 -18.62 15.95 -5.83
C SER A 61 -17.51 14.98 -6.17
N LEU A 62 -16.55 14.83 -5.24
CA LEU A 62 -15.53 13.78 -5.31
C LEU A 62 -15.97 12.53 -4.51
N SER A 63 -17.10 12.61 -3.79
CA SER A 63 -17.54 11.52 -2.93
C SER A 63 -17.80 10.26 -3.72
N THR A 64 -17.37 9.12 -3.18
CA THR A 64 -17.64 7.81 -3.77
C THR A 64 -17.85 6.78 -2.67
N THR A 65 -18.08 5.53 -3.07
CA THR A 65 -18.19 4.39 -2.17
C THR A 65 -17.07 3.41 -2.47
N ILE A 66 -16.40 2.88 -1.45
CA ILE A 66 -15.36 1.85 -1.57
C ILE A 66 -15.75 0.67 -0.68
N LEU A 67 -15.96 -0.52 -1.28
CA LEU A 67 -16.47 -1.72 -0.58
C LEU A 67 -17.71 -1.45 0.31
N GLY A 68 -18.61 -0.57 -0.13
CA GLY A 68 -19.82 -0.19 0.60
C GLY A 68 -19.67 0.96 1.60
N TYR A 69 -18.46 1.51 1.79
CA TYR A 69 -18.22 2.65 2.68
C TYR A 69 -18.12 3.96 1.91
N ASN A 70 -18.86 4.98 2.36
CA ASN A 70 -18.81 6.32 1.77
C ASN A 70 -17.53 7.06 2.17
N VAL A 71 -16.83 7.60 1.19
CA VAL A 71 -15.60 8.38 1.36
C VAL A 71 -15.73 9.73 0.66
N SER A 72 -14.96 10.72 1.09
CA SER A 72 -14.99 12.09 0.55
C SER A 72 -14.37 12.22 -0.84
N ALA A 73 -13.44 11.33 -1.18
CA ALA A 73 -12.70 11.31 -2.43
C ALA A 73 -12.26 9.88 -2.78
N PRO A 74 -12.00 9.56 -4.06
CA PRO A 74 -11.49 8.26 -4.50
C PRO A 74 -9.98 8.11 -4.25
N ILE A 75 -9.53 8.48 -3.04
CA ILE A 75 -8.14 8.46 -2.60
C ILE A 75 -8.10 7.70 -1.27
N MET A 76 -7.20 6.74 -1.17
CA MET A 76 -6.92 5.98 0.05
C MET A 76 -5.45 6.14 0.44
N ILE A 77 -5.13 5.90 1.70
CA ILE A 77 -3.74 5.83 2.17
C ILE A 77 -3.26 4.38 2.04
N ALA A 78 -2.25 4.14 1.19
CA ALA A 78 -1.66 2.83 0.99
C ALA A 78 -0.84 2.37 2.21
N PRO A 79 -0.68 1.06 2.41
CA PRO A 79 0.08 0.53 3.53
C PRO A 79 1.57 0.83 3.37
N THR A 80 2.07 1.75 4.20
CA THR A 80 3.50 2.01 4.38
C THR A 80 3.93 1.52 5.76
N ALA A 81 5.09 0.89 5.85
CA ALA A 81 5.57 0.33 7.11
C ALA A 81 6.23 1.41 7.99
N MET A 82 6.16 1.21 9.31
CA MET A 82 7.03 1.87 10.29
C MET A 82 6.96 3.41 10.29
N HIS A 83 5.77 4.02 10.32
CA HIS A 83 5.63 5.49 10.22
C HIS A 83 6.36 6.26 11.34
N LYS A 84 6.66 5.62 12.47
CA LYS A 84 7.43 6.24 13.56
C LYS A 84 8.89 6.56 13.23
N LEU A 85 9.42 6.05 12.12
CA LEU A 85 10.70 6.52 11.58
C LEU A 85 10.59 7.92 10.97
N ALA A 86 9.39 8.33 10.55
CA ALA A 86 9.13 9.66 9.98
C ALA A 86 8.65 10.68 11.01
N HIS A 87 7.79 10.26 11.95
CA HIS A 87 7.23 11.15 12.97
C HIS A 87 6.86 10.36 14.24
N PRO A 88 7.10 10.87 15.47
CA PRO A 88 6.85 10.11 16.71
C PRO A 88 5.43 9.55 16.87
N GLU A 89 4.41 10.24 16.36
CA GLU A 89 3.01 9.75 16.41
C GLU A 89 2.74 8.60 15.42
N GLY A 90 3.55 8.46 14.37
CA GLY A 90 3.47 7.39 13.38
C GLY A 90 2.08 7.15 12.81
N GLU A 91 1.66 5.89 12.81
CA GLU A 91 0.43 5.40 12.19
C GLU A 91 -0.83 5.96 12.86
N VAL A 92 -0.75 6.38 14.12
CA VAL A 92 -1.88 7.04 14.81
C VAL A 92 -2.15 8.42 14.21
N ALA A 93 -1.11 9.20 13.88
CA ALA A 93 -1.30 10.48 13.18
C ALA A 93 -1.91 10.27 11.79
N THR A 94 -1.47 9.24 11.06
CA THR A 94 -2.04 8.88 9.76
C THR A 94 -3.51 8.50 9.86
N ALA A 95 -3.90 7.72 10.88
CA ALA A 95 -5.28 7.31 11.08
C ALA A 95 -6.19 8.51 11.39
N ARG A 96 -5.73 9.42 12.27
CA ARG A 96 -6.47 10.66 12.57
C ARG A 96 -6.64 11.55 11.34
N ALA A 97 -5.60 11.69 10.51
CA ALA A 97 -5.69 12.42 9.24
C ALA A 97 -6.69 11.75 8.28
N ALA A 98 -6.67 10.41 8.17
CA ALA A 98 -7.62 9.68 7.36
C ALA A 98 -9.08 9.87 7.81
N ALA A 99 -9.32 9.85 9.13
CA ALA A 99 -10.63 10.17 9.71
C ALA A 99 -11.07 11.60 9.37
N ALA A 100 -10.19 12.59 9.60
CA ALA A 100 -10.48 13.99 9.34
C ALA A 100 -10.79 14.27 7.86
N CYS A 101 -10.10 13.58 6.95
CA CYS A 101 -10.34 13.68 5.52
C CYS A 101 -11.49 12.77 5.03
N ASN A 102 -12.06 11.91 5.88
CA ASN A 102 -13.02 10.87 5.52
C ASN A 102 -12.55 10.00 4.32
N VAL A 103 -11.33 9.47 4.44
CA VAL A 103 -10.72 8.52 3.49
C VAL A 103 -10.30 7.25 4.21
N ILE A 104 -10.06 6.18 3.45
CA ILE A 104 -9.66 4.89 4.02
C ILE A 104 -8.15 4.89 4.28
N MET A 105 -7.75 4.46 5.47
CA MET A 105 -6.36 4.11 5.78
C MET A 105 -6.17 2.60 5.67
N ILE A 106 -5.14 2.18 4.95
CA ILE A 106 -4.68 0.79 4.96
C ILE A 106 -3.48 0.69 5.88
N LEU A 107 -3.64 0.08 7.06
CA LEU A 107 -2.55 -0.10 8.00
C LEU A 107 -1.64 -1.25 7.55
N SER A 108 -0.32 -1.04 7.57
CA SER A 108 0.65 -2.08 7.23
C SER A 108 0.75 -3.17 8.30
N TYR A 109 0.99 -4.41 7.85
CA TYR A 109 1.37 -5.53 8.71
C TYR A 109 2.59 -5.21 9.58
N MET A 110 3.54 -4.46 9.00
CA MET A 110 4.79 -4.03 9.63
C MET A 110 4.65 -2.62 10.25
N SER A 111 3.55 -2.39 10.97
CA SER A 111 3.34 -1.15 11.71
C SER A 111 4.12 -1.10 13.02
N MET A 112 4.54 0.11 13.42
CA MET A 112 5.11 0.41 14.74
C MET A 112 4.07 0.80 15.80
N CYS A 113 2.78 0.80 15.43
CA CYS A 113 1.65 0.83 16.34
C CYS A 113 0.89 -0.50 16.23
N THR A 114 0.25 -0.95 17.30
CA THR A 114 -0.59 -2.15 17.23
C THR A 114 -1.89 -1.86 16.47
N VAL A 115 -2.54 -2.91 15.98
CA VAL A 115 -3.86 -2.78 15.33
C VAL A 115 -4.89 -2.11 16.26
N GLU A 116 -4.82 -2.37 17.57
CA GLU A 116 -5.68 -1.80 18.60
C GLU A 116 -5.35 -0.33 18.91
N GLU A 117 -4.06 0.03 19.00
CA GLU A 117 -3.62 1.42 19.20
C GLU A 117 -4.14 2.31 18.07
N VAL A 118 -4.03 1.85 16.83
CA VAL A 118 -4.54 2.59 15.66
C VAL A 118 -6.07 2.64 15.68
N ALA A 119 -6.75 1.52 15.94
CA ALA A 119 -8.21 1.45 15.93
C ALA A 119 -8.89 2.32 17.00
N SER A 120 -8.28 2.43 18.20
CA SER A 120 -8.79 3.24 19.30
C SER A 120 -8.48 4.74 19.17
N SER A 121 -7.63 5.14 18.23
CA SER A 121 -7.17 6.53 18.10
C SER A 121 -8.15 7.48 17.42
N CYS A 122 -9.06 6.95 16.59
CA CYS A 122 -10.05 7.72 15.82
C CYS A 122 -11.08 6.81 15.12
N ASP A 123 -12.21 7.38 14.74
CA ASP A 123 -13.23 6.72 13.92
C ASP A 123 -12.93 6.83 12.41
N ALA A 124 -11.81 6.23 11.97
CA ALA A 124 -11.46 6.09 10.56
C ALA A 124 -11.95 4.75 10.01
N ILE A 125 -12.37 4.73 8.74
CA ILE A 125 -12.50 3.47 7.99
C ILE A 125 -11.08 2.93 7.72
N ARG A 126 -10.80 1.72 8.21
CA ARG A 126 -9.47 1.13 8.16
C ARG A 126 -9.50 -0.24 7.50
N PHE A 127 -8.58 -0.47 6.58
CA PHE A 127 -8.23 -1.81 6.08
C PHE A 127 -6.88 -2.23 6.66
N PHE A 128 -6.58 -3.52 6.64
CA PHE A 128 -5.37 -4.06 7.21
C PHE A 128 -4.59 -4.88 6.18
N GLN A 129 -3.41 -4.40 5.81
CA GLN A 129 -2.52 -5.12 4.92
C GLN A 129 -1.80 -6.24 5.65
N ILE A 130 -1.68 -7.40 5.00
CA ILE A 130 -0.97 -8.56 5.54
C ILE A 130 0.02 -9.15 4.55
N TYR A 131 1.04 -9.79 5.11
CA TYR A 131 1.79 -10.87 4.47
C TYR A 131 1.39 -12.18 5.14
N VAL A 132 1.48 -13.28 4.40
CA VAL A 132 1.30 -14.61 5.00
C VAL A 132 2.67 -15.12 5.44
N TYR A 133 2.81 -15.35 6.75
CA TYR A 133 4.05 -15.89 7.33
C TYR A 133 4.09 -17.41 7.21
N LYS A 134 5.30 -17.97 7.22
CA LYS A 134 5.54 -19.43 7.33
C LYS A 134 4.76 -20.02 8.51
N ARG A 135 4.78 -19.29 9.64
CA ARG A 135 3.89 -19.50 10.78
C ARG A 135 2.49 -18.94 10.51
N ARG A 136 1.64 -19.78 9.91
CA ARG A 136 0.24 -19.48 9.59
C ARG A 136 -0.60 -19.11 10.82
N ASP A 137 -0.26 -19.67 11.98
CA ASP A 137 -0.92 -19.38 13.25
C ASP A 137 -0.74 -17.92 13.70
N ILE A 138 0.44 -17.33 13.46
CA ILE A 138 0.69 -15.91 13.75
C ILE A 138 -0.16 -15.04 12.83
N THR A 139 -0.18 -15.37 11.54
CA THR A 139 -0.99 -14.65 10.54
C THR A 139 -2.47 -14.68 10.93
N ALA A 140 -2.99 -15.85 11.34
CA ALA A 140 -4.37 -16.00 11.78
C ALA A 140 -4.69 -15.17 13.02
N GLN A 141 -3.81 -15.16 14.03
CA GLN A 141 -4.01 -14.36 15.24
C GLN A 141 -4.08 -12.86 14.95
N ILE A 142 -3.21 -12.35 14.08
CA ILE A 142 -3.20 -10.92 13.73
C ILE A 142 -4.45 -10.55 12.91
N VAL A 143 -4.85 -11.38 11.95
CA VAL A 143 -6.11 -11.17 11.19
C VAL A 143 -7.31 -11.10 12.14
N GLN A 144 -7.39 -12.02 13.11
CA GLN A 144 -8.44 -12.03 14.12
C GLN A 144 -8.39 -10.82 15.07
N ARG A 145 -7.21 -10.26 15.34
CA ARG A 145 -7.09 -8.99 16.09
C ARG A 145 -7.58 -7.80 15.27
N ALA A 146 -7.25 -7.74 13.98
CA ALA A 146 -7.75 -6.69 13.09
C ALA A 146 -9.28 -6.75 12.96
N GLU A 147 -9.86 -7.93 12.75
CA GLU A 147 -11.32 -8.12 12.68
C GLU A 147 -12.01 -7.67 13.97
N ARG A 148 -11.52 -8.10 15.14
CA ARG A 148 -12.03 -7.65 16.45
C ARG A 148 -11.86 -6.16 16.71
N SER A 149 -10.85 -5.53 16.11
CA SER A 149 -10.59 -4.08 16.20
C SER A 149 -11.39 -3.27 15.16
N GLY A 150 -12.35 -3.89 14.48
CA GLY A 150 -13.27 -3.22 13.59
C GLY A 150 -12.68 -2.79 12.24
N TYR A 151 -11.54 -3.37 11.83
CA TYR A 151 -11.05 -3.19 10.47
C TYR A 151 -12.04 -3.80 9.47
N LYS A 152 -12.12 -3.20 8.28
CA LYS A 152 -13.21 -3.44 7.33
C LYS A 152 -12.82 -4.30 6.13
N ALA A 153 -11.53 -4.52 5.90
CA ALA A 153 -11.02 -5.40 4.85
C ALA A 153 -9.59 -5.87 5.19
N ILE A 154 -9.19 -7.00 4.62
CA ILE A 154 -7.81 -7.48 4.59
C ILE A 154 -7.21 -7.18 3.21
N VAL A 155 -6.00 -6.63 3.18
CA VAL A 155 -5.26 -6.38 1.94
C VAL A 155 -4.10 -7.38 1.87
N LEU A 156 -4.32 -8.51 1.22
CA LEU A 156 -3.31 -9.55 1.06
C LEU A 156 -2.29 -9.11 0.00
N THR A 157 -1.03 -8.98 0.41
CA THR A 157 0.07 -8.67 -0.50
C THR A 157 0.64 -9.96 -1.12
N VAL A 158 0.64 -10.04 -2.46
CA VAL A 158 1.06 -11.24 -3.20
C VAL A 158 2.34 -11.06 -4.02
N ASP A 159 2.89 -9.84 -4.09
CA ASP A 159 4.09 -9.49 -4.86
C ASP A 159 5.41 -9.55 -4.03
N VAL A 160 5.36 -10.10 -2.81
CA VAL A 160 6.51 -10.22 -1.90
C VAL A 160 6.72 -11.65 -1.39
N PRO A 161 6.92 -12.65 -2.27
CA PRO A 161 7.40 -13.97 -1.83
C PRO A 161 8.82 -13.89 -1.24
N LYS A 162 9.61 -12.94 -1.74
CA LYS A 162 10.89 -12.49 -1.17
C LYS A 162 10.95 -10.97 -1.25
N LEU A 163 11.64 -10.34 -0.30
CA LEU A 163 11.78 -8.88 -0.32
C LEU A 163 12.71 -8.43 -1.46
N GLY A 164 12.31 -7.39 -2.18
CA GLY A 164 13.11 -6.78 -3.24
C GLY A 164 14.46 -6.25 -2.74
N ARG A 165 15.43 -6.19 -3.65
CA ARG A 165 16.80 -5.74 -3.34
C ARG A 165 16.86 -4.21 -3.41
N ARG A 166 16.65 -3.55 -2.29
CA ARG A 166 16.79 -2.08 -2.16
C ARG A 166 18.22 -1.73 -1.78
N GLU A 167 19.02 -1.26 -2.73
CA GLU A 167 20.46 -1.05 -2.49
C GLU A 167 20.76 -0.01 -1.42
N ALA A 168 19.92 1.03 -1.31
CA ALA A 168 20.10 2.07 -0.30
C ALA A 168 19.96 1.49 1.12
N ASP A 169 19.01 0.58 1.35
CA ASP A 169 18.86 -0.13 2.64
C ASP A 169 20.09 -0.98 2.97
N ILE A 170 20.70 -1.62 1.95
CA ILE A 170 21.91 -2.43 2.12
C ILE A 170 23.10 -1.53 2.47
N LYS A 171 23.31 -0.44 1.72
CA LYS A 171 24.39 0.52 1.95
C LYS A 171 24.27 1.19 3.32
N ASN A 172 23.04 1.50 3.75
CA ASN A 172 22.78 2.13 5.03
C ASN A 172 22.68 1.14 6.20
N ARG A 173 22.73 -0.18 5.96
CA ARG A 173 22.48 -1.23 6.96
C ARG A 173 21.18 -1.01 7.73
N MET A 174 20.09 -0.86 6.97
CA MET A 174 18.76 -0.51 7.49
C MET A 174 18.36 -1.39 8.67
N ILE A 175 18.07 -0.77 9.81
CA ILE A 175 17.64 -1.46 11.02
C ILE A 175 16.16 -1.88 10.92
N ALA A 176 15.83 -3.05 11.46
CA ALA A 176 14.44 -3.46 11.66
C ALA A 176 14.03 -3.03 13.08
N PRO A 177 13.13 -2.04 13.24
CA PRO A 177 12.62 -1.68 14.55
C PRO A 177 11.73 -2.81 15.10
N GLN A 178 11.60 -2.84 16.43
CA GLN A 178 10.65 -3.74 17.09
C GLN A 178 9.23 -3.40 16.63
N LEU A 179 8.57 -4.38 16.00
CA LEU A 179 7.19 -4.22 15.55
C LEU A 179 6.26 -4.63 16.70
N LYS A 180 5.78 -3.63 17.45
CA LYS A 180 4.86 -3.82 18.59
C LYS A 180 3.67 -4.72 18.27
N ASN A 181 3.21 -4.70 17.02
CA ASN A 181 2.06 -5.51 16.60
C ASN A 181 2.29 -7.02 16.77
N PHE A 182 3.54 -7.49 16.85
CA PHE A 182 3.91 -8.90 17.03
C PHE A 182 4.52 -9.21 18.40
N GLU A 183 4.48 -8.27 19.34
CA GLU A 183 4.98 -8.50 20.69
C GLU A 183 4.28 -9.72 21.32
N GLY A 184 5.08 -10.63 21.88
CA GLY A 184 4.59 -11.91 22.42
C GLY A 184 4.26 -12.99 21.38
N LEU A 185 4.28 -12.69 20.08
CA LEU A 185 3.97 -13.66 19.00
C LEU A 185 5.21 -14.12 18.24
N LEU A 186 6.14 -13.21 17.93
CA LEU A 186 7.46 -13.53 17.39
C LEU A 186 8.51 -12.49 17.75
N SER A 187 9.78 -12.88 17.75
CA SER A 187 10.89 -11.92 17.82
C SER A 187 11.01 -11.19 16.49
N THR A 188 10.88 -9.86 16.53
CA THR A 188 11.05 -8.98 15.37
C THR A 188 12.44 -8.39 15.29
N GLN A 189 13.28 -8.65 16.30
CA GLN A 189 14.69 -8.28 16.28
C GLN A 189 15.46 -9.27 15.43
N VAL A 190 15.99 -8.79 14.31
CA VAL A 190 16.93 -9.52 13.48
C VAL A 190 18.20 -8.70 13.39
N VAL A 191 19.30 -9.29 13.86
CA VAL A 191 20.64 -8.73 13.69
C VAL A 191 21.30 -9.53 12.58
N SER A 192 21.46 -8.91 11.42
CA SER A 192 22.29 -9.42 10.34
C SER A 192 23.53 -8.54 10.25
N ASP A 193 24.71 -9.14 10.24
CA ASP A 193 25.96 -8.43 9.93
C ASP A 193 26.04 -8.09 8.42
N GLU A 194 25.15 -8.67 7.62
CA GLU A 194 25.11 -8.53 6.16
C GLU A 194 23.83 -7.78 5.72
N GLY A 195 23.99 -6.50 5.36
CA GLY A 195 22.99 -5.72 4.62
C GLY A 195 21.80 -5.19 5.43
N SER A 196 20.58 -5.45 4.97
CA SER A 196 19.34 -4.86 5.51
C SER A 196 18.64 -5.82 6.48
N ASN A 197 18.45 -5.39 7.73
CA ASN A 197 17.73 -6.18 8.75
C ASN A 197 16.25 -6.35 8.40
N VAL A 198 15.66 -5.40 7.66
CA VAL A 198 14.28 -5.54 7.14
C VAL A 198 14.20 -6.71 6.15
N LYS A 199 15.21 -6.88 5.30
CA LYS A 199 15.31 -8.01 4.38
C LYS A 199 15.48 -9.33 5.13
N ALA A 200 16.41 -9.38 6.08
CA ALA A 200 16.67 -10.57 6.88
C ALA A 200 15.41 -11.01 7.67
N PHE A 201 14.67 -10.06 8.23
CA PHE A 201 13.37 -10.33 8.86
C PHE A 201 12.37 -10.94 7.88
N ALA A 202 12.19 -10.34 6.70
CA ALA A 202 11.28 -10.86 5.68
C ALA A 202 11.67 -12.28 5.22
N ASP A 203 12.95 -12.53 4.92
CA ASP A 203 13.43 -13.85 4.48
C ASP A 203 13.18 -14.95 5.54
N SER A 204 13.29 -14.59 6.82
CA SER A 204 13.05 -15.52 7.93
C SER A 204 11.57 -15.82 8.13
N THR A 205 10.68 -14.85 7.93
CA THR A 205 9.26 -14.93 8.34
C THR A 205 8.27 -15.14 7.21
N PHE A 206 8.47 -14.53 6.03
CA PHE A 206 7.50 -14.55 4.94
C PHE A 206 7.50 -15.91 4.25
N ASP A 207 6.32 -16.39 3.84
CA ASP A 207 6.23 -17.63 3.09
C ASP A 207 6.37 -17.39 1.58
N ALA A 208 7.40 -17.97 0.98
CA ALA A 208 7.64 -17.89 -0.45
C ALA A 208 6.87 -18.95 -1.27
N SER A 209 6.19 -19.90 -0.61
CA SER A 209 5.42 -20.97 -1.26
C SER A 209 3.94 -20.66 -1.48
N LEU A 210 3.54 -19.39 -1.32
CA LEU A 210 2.15 -18.99 -1.51
C LEU A 210 1.66 -19.29 -2.91
N THR A 211 0.42 -19.76 -2.98
CA THR A 211 -0.33 -20.02 -4.20
C THR A 211 -1.73 -19.44 -4.07
N TRP A 212 -2.53 -19.50 -5.14
CA TRP A 212 -3.95 -19.09 -5.09
C TRP A 212 -4.78 -19.88 -4.06
N LYS A 213 -4.33 -21.07 -3.63
CA LYS A 213 -4.98 -21.82 -2.55
C LYS A 213 -4.91 -21.08 -1.21
N ASP A 214 -3.87 -20.28 -0.99
CA ASP A 214 -3.70 -19.52 0.25
C ASP A 214 -4.69 -18.36 0.36
N VAL A 215 -5.24 -17.85 -0.75
CA VAL A 215 -6.40 -16.94 -0.73
C VAL A 215 -7.61 -17.68 -0.15
N GLY A 216 -7.83 -18.94 -0.57
CA GLY A 216 -8.88 -19.80 -0.03
C GLY A 216 -8.69 -20.09 1.47
N TRP A 217 -7.46 -20.38 1.90
CA TRP A 217 -7.13 -20.52 3.32
C TRP A 217 -7.42 -19.22 4.10
N LEU A 218 -7.00 -18.05 3.60
CA LEU A 218 -7.24 -16.78 4.28
C LEU A 218 -8.74 -16.52 4.43
N ARG A 219 -9.55 -16.82 3.40
CA ARG A 219 -11.02 -16.74 3.46
C ARG A 219 -11.63 -17.68 4.51
N SER A 220 -10.99 -18.81 4.81
CA SER A 220 -11.48 -19.74 5.85
C SER A 220 -11.29 -19.22 7.27
N ILE A 221 -10.40 -18.24 7.48
CA ILE A 221 -10.06 -17.72 8.81
C ILE A 221 -10.55 -16.30 9.09
N THR A 222 -11.20 -15.63 8.14
CA THR A 222 -11.83 -14.31 8.33
C THR A 222 -13.08 -14.14 7.48
N LYS A 223 -14.01 -13.31 7.95
CA LYS A 223 -15.19 -12.90 7.17
C LYS A 223 -14.99 -11.57 6.44
N LEU A 224 -13.88 -10.88 6.70
CA LEU A 224 -13.60 -9.60 6.06
C LEU A 224 -13.35 -9.79 4.55
N PRO A 225 -13.78 -8.82 3.72
CA PRO A 225 -13.43 -8.82 2.29
C PRO A 225 -11.90 -8.79 2.13
N ILE A 226 -11.38 -9.60 1.21
CA ILE A 226 -9.95 -9.69 0.92
C ILE A 226 -9.65 -8.98 -0.40
N LEU A 227 -8.85 -7.93 -0.35
CA LEU A 227 -8.25 -7.29 -1.51
C LEU A 227 -6.91 -7.96 -1.82
N VAL A 228 -6.68 -8.34 -3.07
CA VAL A 228 -5.39 -8.90 -3.52
C VAL A 228 -4.54 -7.77 -4.10
N LYS A 229 -3.43 -7.46 -3.44
CA LYS A 229 -2.50 -6.39 -3.79
C LYS A 229 -1.22 -6.94 -4.40
N GLY A 230 -0.84 -6.41 -5.56
CA GLY A 230 0.36 -6.82 -6.29
C GLY A 230 0.08 -7.48 -7.64
N VAL A 231 -1.13 -7.29 -8.19
CA VAL A 231 -1.53 -7.87 -9.47
C VAL A 231 -1.14 -6.91 -10.59
N LEU A 232 -0.39 -7.38 -11.58
CA LEU A 232 0.07 -6.57 -12.72
C LEU A 232 -0.36 -7.12 -14.08
N THR A 233 -1.06 -8.25 -14.12
CA THR A 233 -1.34 -8.99 -15.35
C THR A 233 -2.81 -9.40 -15.46
N HIS A 234 -3.28 -9.55 -16.69
CA HIS A 234 -4.60 -10.06 -17.04
C HIS A 234 -4.88 -11.43 -16.40
N GLU A 235 -3.93 -12.36 -16.49
CA GLU A 235 -4.09 -13.74 -16.07
C GLU A 235 -4.29 -13.85 -14.56
N ASP A 236 -3.50 -13.11 -13.79
CA ASP A 236 -3.59 -13.15 -12.33
C ASP A 236 -4.78 -12.33 -11.81
N ALA A 237 -5.26 -11.34 -12.57
CA ALA A 237 -6.52 -10.68 -12.29
C ALA A 237 -7.71 -11.65 -12.38
N ILE A 238 -7.73 -12.53 -13.39
CA ILE A 238 -8.74 -13.60 -13.51
C ILE A 238 -8.65 -14.55 -12.32
N LYS A 239 -7.45 -15.04 -11.99
CA LYS A 239 -7.26 -15.96 -10.86
C LYS A 239 -7.65 -15.34 -9.51
N ALA A 240 -7.39 -14.06 -9.31
CA ALA A 240 -7.82 -13.35 -8.09
C ALA A 240 -9.35 -13.38 -7.94
N VAL A 241 -10.07 -13.13 -9.03
CA VAL A 241 -11.54 -13.23 -9.04
C VAL A 241 -12.01 -14.67 -8.79
N GLU A 242 -11.41 -15.65 -9.46
CA GLU A 242 -11.74 -17.08 -9.29
C GLU A 242 -11.47 -17.58 -7.85
N ALA A 243 -10.42 -17.07 -7.21
CA ALA A 243 -10.10 -17.36 -5.81
C ALA A 243 -11.07 -16.68 -4.81
N GLY A 244 -11.92 -15.77 -5.30
CA GLY A 244 -12.91 -15.05 -4.50
C GLY A 244 -12.37 -13.82 -3.80
N ALA A 245 -11.40 -13.12 -4.40
CA ALA A 245 -11.02 -11.79 -3.97
C ALA A 245 -12.24 -10.85 -4.00
N ALA A 246 -12.34 -9.95 -3.03
CA ALA A 246 -13.37 -8.90 -2.98
C ALA A 246 -12.96 -7.64 -3.77
N GLY A 247 -11.74 -7.61 -4.28
CA GLY A 247 -11.19 -6.52 -5.09
C GLY A 247 -9.70 -6.74 -5.37
N ILE A 248 -9.17 -5.98 -6.32
CA ILE A 248 -7.79 -6.09 -6.79
C ILE A 248 -7.10 -4.74 -6.62
N VAL A 249 -5.84 -4.75 -6.20
CA VAL A 249 -4.98 -3.56 -6.21
C VAL A 249 -3.86 -3.79 -7.21
N VAL A 250 -3.91 -3.04 -8.31
CA VAL A 250 -2.83 -2.94 -9.30
C VAL A 250 -1.67 -2.22 -8.65
N SER A 251 -0.61 -2.96 -8.36
CA SER A 251 0.49 -2.52 -7.51
C SER A 251 1.77 -3.21 -7.96
N ASN A 252 2.85 -2.45 -8.11
CA ASN A 252 4.21 -2.98 -8.20
C ASN A 252 5.00 -2.71 -6.90
N HIS A 253 4.26 -2.60 -5.79
CA HIS A 253 4.78 -2.35 -4.45
C HIS A 253 5.53 -1.01 -4.33
N GLY A 254 5.09 0.01 -5.06
CA GLY A 254 5.82 1.28 -5.18
C GLY A 254 7.22 1.09 -5.77
N ALA A 255 7.36 0.19 -6.74
CA ALA A 255 8.61 -0.16 -7.41
C ALA A 255 9.73 -0.69 -6.49
N ARG A 256 9.36 -1.35 -5.37
CA ARG A 256 10.32 -1.82 -4.34
C ARG A 256 10.62 -3.32 -4.41
N GLN A 257 10.00 -4.03 -5.34
CA GLN A 257 10.05 -5.49 -5.44
C GLN A 257 10.89 -5.94 -6.64
N LEU A 258 10.26 -6.11 -7.80
CA LEU A 258 10.93 -6.48 -9.04
C LEU A 258 11.11 -5.23 -9.92
N ASP A 259 12.35 -4.76 -10.09
CA ASP A 259 12.64 -3.66 -11.00
C ASP A 259 12.41 -4.10 -12.46
N TYR A 260 12.23 -3.13 -13.36
CA TYR A 260 11.76 -3.34 -14.74
C TYR A 260 10.35 -3.95 -14.88
N SER A 261 9.60 -4.05 -13.78
CA SER A 261 8.14 -4.24 -13.84
C SER A 261 7.48 -3.03 -14.49
N PRO A 262 6.32 -3.19 -15.14
CA PRO A 262 5.61 -2.05 -15.73
C PRO A 262 5.15 -1.06 -14.66
N ALA A 263 5.00 0.21 -15.06
CA ALA A 263 4.24 1.17 -14.26
C ALA A 263 2.80 0.70 -14.09
N THR A 264 2.26 0.86 -12.89
CA THR A 264 0.91 0.38 -12.55
C THR A 264 -0.17 1.00 -13.45
N ILE A 265 -0.05 2.29 -13.77
CA ILE A 265 -0.99 2.97 -14.67
C ILE A 265 -0.97 2.41 -16.09
N SER A 266 0.17 1.85 -16.54
CA SER A 266 0.31 1.27 -17.89
C SER A 266 -0.40 -0.07 -18.04
N VAL A 267 -0.60 -0.81 -16.93
CA VAL A 267 -1.28 -2.12 -16.92
C VAL A 267 -2.65 -2.09 -16.26
N LEU A 268 -3.07 -0.93 -15.73
CA LEU A 268 -4.35 -0.77 -15.04
C LEU A 268 -5.52 -1.18 -15.94
N GLU A 269 -5.55 -0.68 -17.17
CA GLU A 269 -6.64 -0.93 -18.11
C GLU A 269 -6.76 -2.43 -18.46
N GLU A 270 -5.63 -3.14 -18.59
CA GLU A 270 -5.59 -4.59 -18.83
C GLU A 270 -6.28 -5.36 -17.69
N VAL A 271 -5.96 -5.02 -16.44
CA VAL A 271 -6.55 -5.65 -15.23
C VAL A 271 -8.04 -5.31 -15.11
N VAL A 272 -8.43 -4.06 -15.36
CA VAL A 272 -9.85 -3.63 -15.35
C VAL A 272 -10.67 -4.45 -16.35
N HIS A 273 -10.16 -4.61 -17.57
CA HIS A 273 -10.81 -5.42 -18.60
C HIS A 273 -10.89 -6.91 -18.24
N ALA A 274 -9.84 -7.46 -17.60
CA ALA A 274 -9.81 -8.86 -17.15
C ALA A 274 -10.93 -9.17 -16.14
N VAL A 275 -11.17 -8.25 -15.21
CA VAL A 275 -12.15 -8.41 -14.11
C VAL A 275 -13.60 -8.29 -14.57
N LYS A 276 -13.86 -7.58 -15.68
CA LYS A 276 -15.20 -7.40 -16.26
C LYS A 276 -16.24 -6.90 -15.25
N GLY A 277 -15.82 -5.97 -14.36
CA GLY A 277 -16.69 -5.37 -13.34
C GLY A 277 -17.12 -6.31 -12.21
N LYS A 278 -16.61 -7.54 -12.12
CA LYS A 278 -16.99 -8.49 -11.04
C LYS A 278 -16.55 -8.04 -9.65
N VAL A 279 -15.41 -7.36 -9.56
CA VAL A 279 -14.86 -6.80 -8.31
C VAL A 279 -14.25 -5.41 -8.60
N PRO A 280 -14.16 -4.52 -7.60
CA PRO A 280 -13.49 -3.24 -7.76
C PRO A 280 -11.99 -3.41 -8.02
N VAL A 281 -11.44 -2.52 -8.85
CA VAL A 281 -10.01 -2.40 -9.11
C VAL A 281 -9.50 -1.08 -8.56
N PHE A 282 -8.41 -1.15 -7.79
CA PHE A 282 -7.69 -0.01 -7.23
C PHE A 282 -6.28 0.03 -7.81
N VAL A 283 -5.58 1.16 -7.66
CA VAL A 283 -4.21 1.30 -8.14
C VAL A 283 -3.35 2.12 -7.18
N ASP A 284 -2.09 1.74 -7.00
CA ASP A 284 -1.07 2.52 -6.29
C ASP A 284 0.18 2.74 -7.17
N GLY A 285 1.20 3.42 -6.65
CA GLY A 285 2.46 3.70 -7.34
C GLY A 285 2.41 4.96 -8.21
N GLY A 286 3.31 5.91 -7.97
CA GLY A 286 3.50 7.11 -8.81
C GLY A 286 2.43 8.22 -8.70
N VAL A 287 1.34 8.02 -7.97
CA VAL A 287 0.26 9.02 -7.82
C VAL A 287 0.74 10.19 -6.96
N ARG A 288 0.83 11.40 -7.55
CA ARG A 288 1.34 12.62 -6.87
C ARG A 288 0.50 13.87 -7.10
N ARG A 289 -0.35 13.87 -8.11
CA ARG A 289 -1.20 15.01 -8.50
C ARG A 289 -2.65 14.57 -8.63
N GLY A 290 -3.58 15.52 -8.45
CA GLY A 290 -5.00 15.29 -8.73
C GLY A 290 -5.26 14.82 -10.17
N THR A 291 -4.41 15.22 -11.12
CA THR A 291 -4.44 14.73 -12.50
C THR A 291 -4.11 13.24 -12.62
N ASP A 292 -3.25 12.70 -11.76
CA ASP A 292 -2.89 11.28 -11.76
C ASP A 292 -4.08 10.46 -11.25
N VAL A 293 -4.75 10.95 -10.20
CA VAL A 293 -6.03 10.40 -9.72
C VAL A 293 -7.04 10.36 -10.86
N PHE A 294 -7.26 11.49 -11.56
CA PHE A 294 -8.21 11.56 -12.67
C PHE A 294 -7.89 10.54 -13.78
N LYS A 295 -6.61 10.41 -14.17
CA LYS A 295 -6.17 9.46 -15.20
C LYS A 295 -6.47 8.02 -14.80
N ALA A 296 -6.16 7.64 -13.55
CA ALA A 296 -6.45 6.32 -13.03
C ALA A 296 -7.95 5.99 -13.03
N LEU A 297 -8.79 6.94 -12.60
CA LEU A 297 -10.25 6.77 -12.62
C LEU A 297 -10.79 6.65 -14.05
N ALA A 298 -10.25 7.45 -14.99
CA ALA A 298 -10.63 7.38 -16.40
C ALA A 298 -10.28 6.05 -17.06
N LEU A 299 -9.24 5.35 -16.56
CA LEU A 299 -8.85 4.00 -16.97
C LEU A 299 -9.58 2.89 -16.21
N GLY A 300 -10.55 3.25 -15.34
CA GLY A 300 -11.45 2.30 -14.68
C GLY A 300 -11.07 1.87 -13.27
N ALA A 301 -10.06 2.48 -12.64
CA ALA A 301 -9.89 2.32 -11.20
C ALA A 301 -11.06 2.95 -10.44
N GLN A 302 -11.47 2.35 -9.33
CA GLN A 302 -12.50 2.91 -8.44
C GLN A 302 -11.91 3.93 -7.45
N ALA A 303 -10.65 3.74 -7.07
CA ALA A 303 -9.89 4.67 -6.25
C ALA A 303 -8.39 4.40 -6.38
N VAL A 304 -7.59 5.42 -6.07
CA VAL A 304 -6.13 5.30 -6.00
C VAL A 304 -5.67 5.17 -4.55
N MET A 305 -4.48 4.62 -4.35
CA MET A 305 -3.80 4.66 -3.06
C MET A 305 -2.54 5.52 -3.16
N VAL A 306 -2.37 6.42 -2.21
CA VAL A 306 -1.16 7.23 -2.07
C VAL A 306 -0.28 6.66 -0.96
N GLN A 307 1.01 6.58 -1.22
CA GLN A 307 2.01 6.11 -0.25
C GLN A 307 3.10 7.17 -0.08
N SER A 308 4.29 6.75 0.38
CA SER A 308 5.47 7.60 0.50
C SER A 308 5.92 8.18 -0.86
N PHE A 309 7.22 8.40 -1.05
CA PHE A 309 7.77 9.08 -2.21
C PHE A 309 7.75 8.26 -3.53
N ASN A 310 7.08 7.10 -3.57
CA ASN A 310 7.08 6.13 -4.69
C ASN A 310 5.74 5.86 -5.39
#